data_AF-A0A1X1N2J0-F1
#
_entry.id   AF-A0A1X1N2J0-F1
#
_cell.length_a   1.000
_cell.length_b   1.000
_cell.length_c   1.000
_cell.angle_alpha   90.00
_cell.angle_beta   90.00
_cell.angle_gamma   90.00
#
_symmetry.space_group_name_H-M   'P 1'
#
loop_
_entity.id
_entity.type
_entity.pdbx_description
1 polymer ?
#
loop_
_entity_poly.entity_id
_entity_poly.type
_entity_poly.pdbx_seq_one_letter_code
_entity_poly.pdbx_strand_id
1 'polypeptide(L)'
;MTGGGDGHGAPDCFVSYADDGRAWAEWIAGTLEDAGYQVLLESWAPAGTHRVGWLDRAVSQARHTIAVVSDGYLRSSPAVAEWAAAWSADPTGGERRLLVTRVADRPLPGLLGQLVPVDLFDRSEIAVRASLLAALRGDRPQPEQPPGFPGRRGIFPPELPAVWNVPDQPARFVGRTAALARLDEALSRSPLVTVTGIAGIGKTSLVTEYVRQHRADLDAVWWVPAERPELIGERVRELAPAVGLPGHAEPAAVIANLGRADGRWLIVLDDAADADTLPDWLRPTEPGRLLLTSRNPGWDHLGPVVPVGPMDRAESVTLLAGRLPAVERTVADRIAERLGDHPLALDQAAHRISTGRTPAETYLQVLIDRPEVLLAQGE
;
A
#
# COMPACT_ATOMS: atom_id res chain seq x y z
N MET A 1 66.62 25.44 2.09
CA MET A 1 65.16 25.60 2.12
C MET A 1 64.60 25.13 0.79
N THR A 2 64.00 23.95 0.79
CA THR A 2 62.86 23.55 -0.06
C THR A 2 62.29 22.33 0.66
N GLY A 3 61.22 22.53 1.41
CA GLY A 3 60.57 21.49 2.20
C GLY A 3 59.90 20.46 1.30
N GLY A 4 60.28 19.19 1.45
CA GLY A 4 59.54 18.06 0.93
C GLY A 4 58.35 17.80 1.85
N GLY A 5 57.15 18.05 1.34
CA GLY A 5 55.91 17.72 2.02
C GLY A 5 55.58 16.24 1.82
N ASP A 6 55.64 15.46 2.90
CA ASP A 6 55.03 14.14 2.97
C ASP A 6 53.51 14.32 3.14
N GLY A 7 52.82 14.51 2.03
CA GLY A 7 51.35 14.56 1.96
C GLY A 7 50.72 13.17 1.96
N HIS A 8 50.93 12.36 3.00
CA HIS A 8 50.05 11.22 3.27
C HIS A 8 49.01 11.70 4.30
N GLY A 9 47.77 11.89 3.85
CA GLY A 9 46.64 12.23 4.71
C GLY A 9 46.49 11.24 5.86
N ALA A 10 45.82 11.66 6.93
CA ALA A 10 45.49 10.76 8.03
C ALA A 10 44.68 9.56 7.49
N PRO A 11 44.97 8.32 7.92
CA PRO A 11 44.30 7.12 7.42
C PRO A 11 42.79 7.20 7.73
N ASP A 12 41.95 6.85 6.75
CA ASP A 12 40.50 6.87 6.95
C ASP A 12 40.04 5.71 7.84
N CYS A 13 40.58 4.52 7.61
CA CYS A 13 40.14 3.29 8.25
C CYS A 13 41.30 2.45 8.79
N PHE A 14 41.14 1.87 9.97
CA PHE A 14 41.99 0.81 10.51
C PHE A 14 41.15 -0.45 10.70
N VAL A 15 41.59 -1.58 10.13
CA VAL A 15 40.88 -2.86 10.26
C VAL A 15 41.60 -3.74 11.29
N SER A 16 40.95 -3.94 12.44
CA SER A 16 41.43 -4.79 13.54
C SER A 16 40.79 -6.17 13.44
N TYR A 17 41.59 -7.23 13.54
CA TYR A 17 41.15 -8.62 13.35
C TYR A 17 42.04 -9.61 14.12
N ALA A 18 41.55 -10.82 14.32
CA ALA A 18 42.34 -11.97 14.79
C ALA A 18 42.57 -12.95 13.64
N ASP A 19 43.50 -13.89 13.79
CA ASP A 19 43.93 -14.78 12.69
C ASP A 19 42.77 -15.50 11.98
N ASP A 20 41.73 -15.90 12.70
CA ASP A 20 40.53 -16.56 12.17
C ASP A 20 39.56 -15.62 11.43
N GLY A 21 39.71 -14.31 11.61
CA GLY A 21 39.01 -13.25 10.88
C GLY A 21 39.81 -12.64 9.71
N ARG A 22 41.03 -13.13 9.44
CA ARG A 22 41.95 -12.52 8.46
C ARG A 22 41.37 -12.38 7.05
N ALA A 23 40.72 -13.42 6.53
CA ALA A 23 40.15 -13.39 5.19
C ALA A 23 39.05 -12.30 5.07
N TRP A 24 38.24 -12.14 6.11
CA TRP A 24 37.25 -11.07 6.18
C TRP A 24 37.88 -9.70 6.28
N ALA A 25 38.96 -9.55 7.06
CA ALA A 25 39.69 -8.30 7.17
C ALA A 25 40.32 -7.85 5.84
N GLU A 26 40.92 -8.77 5.09
CA GLU A 26 41.47 -8.52 3.76
C GLU A 26 40.37 -8.15 2.74
N TRP A 27 39.23 -8.83 2.77
CA TRP A 27 38.07 -8.51 1.91
C TRP A 27 37.46 -7.13 2.23
N ILE A 28 37.31 -6.80 3.53
CA ILE A 28 36.84 -5.49 3.99
C ILE A 28 37.80 -4.40 3.51
N ALA A 29 39.11 -4.59 3.72
CA ALA A 29 40.11 -3.61 3.33
C ALA A 29 40.08 -3.34 1.81
N GLY A 30 40.03 -4.39 0.98
CA GLY A 30 39.91 -4.24 -0.47
C GLY A 30 38.63 -3.53 -0.89
N THR A 31 37.50 -3.86 -0.25
CA THR A 31 36.21 -3.20 -0.53
C THR A 31 36.23 -1.70 -0.24
N LEU A 32 36.97 -1.29 0.80
CA LEU A 32 37.11 0.10 1.20
C LEU A 32 38.09 0.87 0.32
N GLU A 33 39.21 0.27 -0.07
CA GLU A 33 40.15 0.86 -1.03
C GLU A 33 39.49 1.05 -2.41
N ASP A 34 38.71 0.09 -2.89
CA ASP A 34 37.91 0.20 -4.12
C ASP A 34 36.90 1.36 -4.06
N ALA A 35 36.47 1.73 -2.86
CA ALA A 35 35.58 2.87 -2.61
C ALA A 35 36.34 4.19 -2.36
N GLY A 36 37.67 4.17 -2.41
CA GLY A 36 38.54 5.34 -2.32
C GLY A 36 39.01 5.71 -0.90
N TYR A 37 38.81 4.84 0.09
CA TYR A 37 39.30 5.08 1.47
C TYR A 37 40.74 4.63 1.65
N GLN A 38 41.52 5.37 2.45
CA GLN A 38 42.85 4.93 2.87
C GLN A 38 42.75 3.95 4.06
N VAL A 39 43.14 2.69 3.85
CA VAL A 39 42.98 1.62 4.84
C VAL A 39 44.34 1.18 5.41
N LEU A 40 44.38 0.99 6.73
CA LEU A 40 45.49 0.33 7.41
C LEU A 40 45.08 -1.11 7.79
N LEU A 41 45.83 -2.08 7.27
CA LEU A 41 45.67 -3.51 7.57
C LEU A 41 47.04 -4.14 7.85
N GLU A 42 47.16 -4.88 8.95
CA GLU A 42 48.46 -5.43 9.38
C GLU A 42 49.05 -6.40 8.35
N SER A 43 48.24 -7.23 7.70
CA SER A 43 48.72 -8.23 6.72
C SER A 43 49.30 -7.60 5.46
N TRP A 44 49.06 -6.31 5.22
CA TRP A 44 49.57 -5.55 4.06
C TRP A 44 50.77 -4.67 4.42
N ALA A 45 51.22 -4.69 5.67
CA ALA A 45 52.38 -3.92 6.09
C ALA A 45 53.68 -4.41 5.39
N PRO A 46 54.53 -3.51 4.86
CA PRO A 46 55.80 -3.90 4.27
C PRO A 46 56.74 -4.60 5.25
N ALA A 47 57.62 -5.46 4.73
CA ALA A 47 58.67 -6.09 5.53
C ALA A 47 59.59 -5.03 6.17
N GLY A 48 59.85 -5.16 7.47
CA GLY A 48 60.66 -4.19 8.24
C GLY A 48 59.86 -3.15 9.03
N THR A 49 58.52 -3.14 8.94
CA THR A 49 57.68 -2.24 9.74
C THR A 49 57.77 -2.57 11.24
N HIS A 50 58.00 -1.54 12.07
CA HIS A 50 57.96 -1.65 13.53
C HIS A 50 56.50 -1.75 14.02
N ARG A 51 56.07 -2.98 14.35
CA ARG A 51 54.67 -3.32 14.64
C ARG A 51 54.00 -2.45 15.71
N VAL A 52 54.69 -2.17 16.82
CA VAL A 52 54.13 -1.35 17.92
C VAL A 52 53.90 0.09 17.48
N GLY A 53 54.85 0.69 16.75
CA GLY A 53 54.71 2.06 16.27
C GLY A 53 53.69 2.20 15.13
N TRP A 54 53.54 1.16 14.32
CA TRP A 54 52.49 1.09 13.31
C TRP A 54 51.10 1.01 13.95
N LEU A 55 50.94 0.17 14.99
CA LEU A 55 49.66 0.00 15.69
C LEU A 55 49.24 1.27 16.44
N ASP A 56 50.17 1.92 17.13
CA ASP A 56 49.94 3.20 17.82
C ASP A 56 49.43 4.27 16.84
N ARG A 57 50.04 4.34 15.66
CA ARG A 57 49.58 5.22 14.57
C ARG A 57 48.20 4.84 14.07
N ALA A 58 47.95 3.56 13.82
CA ALA A 58 46.69 3.07 13.26
C ALA A 58 45.52 3.39 14.20
N VAL A 59 45.68 3.09 15.49
CA VAL A 59 44.65 3.32 16.51
C VAL A 59 44.44 4.82 16.80
N SER A 60 45.51 5.62 16.82
CA SER A 60 45.42 7.04 17.18
C SER A 60 44.98 7.95 16.04
N GLN A 61 45.29 7.59 14.79
CA GLN A 61 45.09 8.47 13.63
C GLN A 61 43.96 8.01 12.70
N ALA A 62 43.50 6.75 12.78
CA ALA A 62 42.39 6.31 11.97
C ALA A 62 41.09 7.00 12.37
N ARG A 63 40.37 7.52 11.38
CA ARG A 63 39.04 8.10 11.61
C ARG A 63 38.03 7.04 12.05
N HIS A 64 38.12 5.84 11.48
CA HIS A 64 37.27 4.69 11.80
C HIS A 64 38.12 3.45 12.08
N THR A 65 37.94 2.84 13.25
CA THR A 65 38.45 1.50 13.56
C THR A 65 37.33 0.49 13.31
N ILE A 66 37.58 -0.48 12.44
CA ILE A 66 36.65 -1.54 12.08
C ILE A 66 37.11 -2.82 12.78
N ALA A 67 36.36 -3.25 13.79
CA ALA A 67 36.59 -4.51 14.49
C ALA A 67 35.94 -5.66 13.73
N VAL A 68 36.76 -6.62 13.28
CA VAL A 68 36.29 -7.87 12.65
C VAL A 68 36.14 -8.93 13.73
N VAL A 69 34.93 -9.04 14.26
CA VAL A 69 34.66 -9.86 15.43
C VAL A 69 34.40 -11.31 15.03
N SER A 70 35.45 -12.12 15.14
CA SER A 70 35.47 -13.58 15.12
C SER A 70 35.56 -14.17 16.54
N ASP A 71 35.48 -15.51 16.65
CA ASP A 71 35.62 -16.21 17.94
C ASP A 71 37.05 -16.05 18.53
N GLY A 72 38.06 -15.97 17.67
CA GLY A 72 39.44 -15.67 18.05
C GLY A 72 39.61 -14.22 18.49
N TYR A 73 38.90 -13.28 17.85
CA TYR A 73 38.95 -11.86 18.19
C TYR A 73 38.47 -11.59 19.62
N LEU A 74 37.37 -12.21 20.03
CA LEU A 74 36.83 -12.08 21.39
C LEU A 74 37.77 -12.63 22.48
N ARG A 75 38.72 -13.50 22.11
CA ARG A 75 39.70 -14.11 23.03
C ARG A 75 41.09 -13.45 22.95
N SER A 76 41.28 -12.50 22.04
CA SER A 76 42.57 -11.86 21.78
C SER A 76 42.77 -10.63 22.67
N SER A 77 43.73 -10.69 23.59
CA SER A 77 44.07 -9.54 24.45
C SER A 77 44.57 -8.31 23.67
N PRO A 78 45.37 -8.43 22.59
CA PRO A 78 45.73 -7.30 21.74
C PRO A 78 44.52 -6.63 21.07
N ALA A 79 43.59 -7.44 20.54
CA ALA A 79 42.38 -6.92 19.90
C ALA A 79 41.55 -6.07 20.87
N VAL A 80 41.46 -6.47 22.15
CA VAL A 80 40.78 -5.69 23.20
C VAL A 80 41.41 -4.30 23.37
N ALA A 81 42.74 -4.20 23.37
CA ALA A 81 43.41 -2.90 23.48
C ALA A 81 43.15 -2.01 22.26
N GLU A 82 43.13 -2.60 21.06
CA GLU A 82 42.93 -1.89 19.79
C GLU A 82 41.54 -1.25 19.70
N TRP A 83 40.47 -2.02 19.93
CA TRP A 83 39.12 -1.45 19.87
C TRP A 83 38.77 -0.61 21.11
N ALA A 84 39.34 -0.88 22.28
CA ALA A 84 39.09 -0.08 23.49
C ALA A 84 39.63 1.35 23.37
N ALA A 85 40.73 1.54 22.64
CA ALA A 85 41.27 2.87 22.37
C ALA A 85 40.35 3.67 21.44
N ALA A 86 39.80 3.06 20.40
CA ALA A 86 38.81 3.68 19.52
C ALA A 86 37.53 4.06 20.29
N TRP A 87 37.04 3.16 21.16
CA TRP A 87 35.91 3.42 22.05
C TRP A 87 36.18 4.59 23.02
N SER A 88 37.37 4.63 23.63
CA SER A 88 37.73 5.68 24.58
C SER A 88 37.84 7.06 23.92
N ALA A 89 38.19 7.11 22.63
CA ALA A 89 38.28 8.35 21.87
C ALA A 89 36.90 8.90 21.46
N ASP A 90 35.88 8.06 21.36
CA ASP A 90 34.49 8.44 21.04
C ASP A 90 33.47 7.64 21.88
N PRO A 91 33.36 7.91 23.19
CA PRO A 91 32.47 7.12 24.08
C PRO A 91 30.99 7.31 23.78
N THR A 92 30.61 8.40 23.10
CA THR A 92 29.23 8.68 22.68
C THR A 92 28.89 8.07 21.32
N GLY A 93 29.89 7.60 20.57
CA GLY A 93 29.73 6.98 19.25
C GLY A 93 29.31 7.95 18.14
N GLY A 94 29.42 9.27 18.36
CA GLY A 94 28.94 10.29 17.43
C GLY A 94 29.84 10.46 16.21
N GLU A 95 31.15 10.24 16.39
CA GLU A 95 32.13 10.25 15.30
C GLU A 95 32.25 8.89 14.60
N ARG A 96 31.63 7.85 15.19
CA ARG A 96 31.67 6.46 14.73
C ARG A 96 33.11 5.95 14.63
N ARG A 97 33.94 6.28 15.62
CA ARG A 97 35.35 5.83 15.64
C ARG A 97 35.49 4.32 15.76
N LEU A 98 34.48 3.62 16.28
CA LEU A 98 34.46 2.15 16.33
C LEU A 98 33.24 1.61 15.57
N LEU A 99 33.50 0.84 14.52
CA LEU A 99 32.51 0.06 13.78
C LEU A 99 32.75 -1.42 14.06
N VAL A 100 31.68 -2.15 14.37
CA VAL A 100 31.76 -3.57 14.70
C VAL A 100 31.19 -4.39 13.55
N THR A 101 31.95 -5.35 13.06
CA THR A 101 31.50 -6.32 12.05
C THR A 101 31.46 -7.72 12.64
N ARG A 102 30.40 -8.48 12.37
CA ARG A 102 30.23 -9.87 12.85
C ARG A 102 30.39 -10.84 11.70
N VAL A 103 31.31 -11.79 11.84
CA VAL A 103 31.52 -12.86 10.84
C VAL A 103 30.69 -14.12 11.13
N ALA A 104 30.03 -14.19 12.29
CA ALA A 104 29.17 -15.29 12.69
C ALA A 104 27.99 -14.80 13.55
N ASP A 105 26.88 -15.54 13.53
CA ASP A 105 25.69 -15.23 14.33
C ASP A 105 25.90 -15.57 15.81
N ARG A 106 26.58 -14.67 16.52
CA ARG A 106 26.81 -14.77 17.95
C ARG A 106 26.55 -13.43 18.63
N PRO A 107 26.05 -13.44 19.88
CA PRO A 107 25.90 -12.22 20.66
C PRO A 107 27.27 -11.64 21.01
N LEU A 108 27.43 -10.34 20.82
CA LEU A 108 28.65 -9.61 21.19
C LEU A 108 28.65 -9.32 22.70
N PRO A 109 29.72 -9.69 23.43
CA PRO A 109 29.79 -9.43 24.86
C PRO A 109 30.18 -7.97 25.17
N GLY A 110 29.79 -7.50 26.35
CA GLY A 110 30.30 -6.25 26.94
C GLY A 110 30.03 -4.99 26.11
N LEU A 111 31.06 -4.14 25.97
CA LEU A 111 30.97 -2.86 25.25
C LEU A 111 30.71 -3.03 23.75
N LEU A 112 31.22 -4.11 23.13
CA LEU A 112 30.94 -4.40 21.72
C LEU A 112 29.46 -4.66 21.47
N GLY A 113 28.75 -5.24 22.45
CA GLY A 113 27.30 -5.46 22.40
C GLY A 113 26.45 -4.20 22.56
N GLN A 114 27.06 -3.05 22.89
CA GLN A 114 26.37 -1.75 22.93
C GLN A 114 26.34 -1.04 21.57
N LEU A 115 27.09 -1.54 20.59
CA LEU A 115 27.13 -1.03 19.22
C LEU A 115 26.24 -1.88 18.32
N VAL A 116 25.57 -1.24 17.37
CA VAL A 116 24.85 -1.95 16.31
C VAL A 116 25.89 -2.50 15.32
N PRO A 117 26.02 -3.83 15.18
CA PRO A 117 27.02 -4.41 14.30
C PRO A 117 26.57 -4.42 12.83
N VAL A 118 27.53 -4.53 11.93
CA VAL A 118 27.32 -4.92 10.53
C VAL A 118 27.52 -6.43 10.41
N ASP A 119 26.48 -7.15 10.04
CA ASP A 119 26.52 -8.60 9.90
C ASP A 119 27.03 -8.99 8.50
N LEU A 120 28.09 -9.79 8.46
CA LEU A 120 28.70 -10.28 7.22
C LEU A 120 28.23 -11.68 6.83
N PHE A 121 27.60 -12.40 7.77
CA PHE A 121 27.05 -13.75 7.57
C PHE A 121 25.60 -13.70 7.05
N ASP A 122 25.14 -14.78 6.41
CA ASP A 122 23.79 -14.96 5.86
C ASP A 122 23.31 -13.83 4.92
N ARG A 123 24.24 -13.14 4.25
CA ARG A 123 23.97 -12.04 3.32
C ARG A 123 24.76 -12.19 2.03
N SER A 124 24.26 -11.58 0.95
CA SER A 124 24.98 -11.52 -0.32
C SER A 124 26.13 -10.51 -0.25
N GLU A 125 27.19 -10.74 -1.02
CA GLU A 125 28.36 -9.86 -1.09
C GLU A 125 27.99 -8.40 -1.40
N ILE A 126 27.06 -8.19 -2.33
CA ILE A 126 26.57 -6.86 -2.70
C ILE A 126 25.89 -6.16 -1.51
N ALA A 127 25.05 -6.88 -0.76
CA ALA A 127 24.35 -6.34 0.39
C ALA A 127 25.31 -6.00 1.55
N VAL A 128 26.32 -6.85 1.77
CA VAL A 128 27.37 -6.62 2.76
C VAL A 128 28.20 -5.39 2.40
N ARG A 129 28.66 -5.29 1.15
CA ARG A 129 29.40 -4.12 0.64
C ARG A 129 28.62 -2.82 0.82
N ALA A 130 27.35 -2.82 0.43
CA ALA A 130 26.48 -1.65 0.59
C ALA A 130 26.32 -1.26 2.06
N SER A 131 26.09 -2.23 2.95
CA SER A 131 25.90 -1.99 4.39
C SER A 131 27.16 -1.44 5.06
N LEU A 132 28.34 -1.96 4.69
CA LEU A 132 29.63 -1.50 5.21
C LEU A 132 29.90 -0.03 4.83
N LEU A 133 29.68 0.32 3.56
CA LEU A 133 29.87 1.69 3.07
C LEU A 133 28.85 2.67 3.66
N ALA A 134 27.59 2.23 3.81
CA ALA A 134 26.56 3.00 4.49
C ALA A 134 26.90 3.28 5.96
N ALA A 135 27.46 2.29 6.68
CA ALA A 135 27.88 2.43 8.07
C ALA A 135 28.97 3.51 8.25
N LEU A 136 29.94 3.58 7.33
CA LEU A 136 30.98 4.62 7.32
C LEU A 136 30.42 6.02 7.05
N ARG A 137 29.42 6.14 6.17
CA ARG A 137 28.75 7.40 5.86
C ARG A 137 27.78 7.84 6.96
N GLY A 138 27.32 6.88 7.78
CA GLY A 138 26.29 7.12 8.77
C GLY A 138 24.88 7.12 8.22
N ASP A 139 24.70 6.52 7.04
CA ASP A 139 23.40 6.43 6.40
C ASP A 139 22.50 5.49 7.21
N ARG A 140 21.24 5.89 7.40
CA ARG A 140 20.26 5.02 8.03
C ARG A 140 19.99 3.84 7.10
N PRO A 141 20.04 2.58 7.56
CA PRO A 141 19.63 1.45 6.74
C PRO A 141 18.16 1.64 6.35
N GLN A 142 17.91 1.83 5.06
CA GLN A 142 16.57 1.90 4.52
C GLN A 142 16.18 0.47 4.11
N PRO A 143 15.20 -0.16 4.79
CA PRO A 143 14.77 -1.48 4.39
C PRO A 143 14.18 -1.42 2.97
N GLU A 144 14.61 -2.33 2.10
CA GLU A 144 14.10 -2.42 0.72
C GLU A 144 12.58 -2.67 0.69
N GLN A 145 12.03 -3.26 1.76
CA GLN A 145 10.61 -3.45 1.97
C GLN A 145 10.20 -3.00 3.38
N PRO A 146 9.14 -2.19 3.53
CA PRO A 146 8.61 -1.85 4.85
C PRO A 146 8.16 -3.12 5.57
N PRO A 147 8.39 -3.24 6.89
CA PRO A 147 7.93 -4.40 7.65
C PRO A 147 6.40 -4.50 7.59
N GLY A 148 5.89 -5.70 7.35
CA GLY A 148 4.46 -5.98 7.41
C GLY A 148 3.89 -5.77 8.81
N PHE A 149 2.57 -5.55 8.91
CA PHE A 149 1.90 -5.36 10.18
C PHE A 149 1.89 -6.68 11.00
N PRO A 150 2.41 -6.70 12.24
CA PRO A 150 2.57 -7.94 13.01
C PRO A 150 1.28 -8.46 13.67
N GLY A 151 0.20 -7.67 13.70
CA GLY A 151 -1.04 -8.04 14.38
C GLY A 151 -1.93 -8.98 13.55
N ARG A 152 -2.36 -10.09 14.13
CA ARG A 152 -3.54 -10.86 13.65
C ARG A 152 -4.81 -10.20 14.16
N ARG A 153 -5.78 -9.94 13.27
CA ARG A 153 -7.06 -9.34 13.65
C ARG A 153 -7.85 -10.25 14.60
N GLY A 154 -8.26 -9.67 15.73
CA GLY A 154 -9.33 -10.22 16.56
C GLY A 154 -10.69 -9.92 15.93
N ILE A 155 -11.63 -10.83 16.14
CA ILE A 155 -13.04 -10.69 15.76
C ILE A 155 -13.69 -9.72 16.75
N PHE A 156 -13.51 -8.41 16.53
CA PHE A 156 -14.33 -7.38 17.17
C PHE A 156 -15.46 -6.98 16.21
N PRO A 157 -16.57 -6.38 16.69
CA PRO A 157 -17.69 -5.99 15.83
C PRO A 157 -17.18 -5.17 14.62
N PRO A 158 -17.80 -5.28 13.43
CA PRO A 158 -17.25 -4.68 12.23
C PRO A 158 -17.31 -3.15 12.32
N GLU A 159 -16.23 -2.57 12.84
CA GLU A 159 -15.86 -1.19 12.57
C GLU A 159 -15.72 -1.03 11.06
N LEU A 160 -16.12 0.13 10.53
CA LEU A 160 -15.88 0.42 9.13
C LEU A 160 -14.38 0.28 8.84
N PRO A 161 -14.00 -0.18 7.63
CA PRO A 161 -12.60 -0.13 7.22
C PRO A 161 -12.03 1.27 7.47
N ALA A 162 -10.78 1.35 7.95
CA ALA A 162 -10.14 2.63 8.28
C ALA A 162 -10.07 3.57 7.06
N VAL A 163 -10.06 2.99 5.87
CA VAL A 163 -10.20 3.68 4.58
C VAL A 163 -11.61 3.43 4.06
N TRP A 164 -12.44 4.48 4.09
CA TRP A 164 -13.82 4.43 3.63
C TRP A 164 -14.33 5.81 3.22
N ASN A 165 -14.80 5.95 1.97
CA ASN A 165 -15.51 7.14 1.48
C ASN A 165 -16.77 6.77 0.67
N VAL A 166 -17.32 5.58 0.90
CA VAL A 166 -18.50 5.08 0.18
C VAL A 166 -19.69 6.02 0.46
N PRO A 167 -20.42 6.48 -0.57
CA PRO A 167 -21.58 7.36 -0.38
C PRO A 167 -22.64 6.75 0.54
N ASP A 168 -23.26 7.59 1.37
CA ASP A 168 -24.44 7.19 2.14
C ASP A 168 -25.59 6.84 1.20
N GLN A 169 -26.29 5.75 1.49
CA GLN A 169 -27.38 5.28 0.64
C GLN A 169 -28.66 6.10 0.93
N PRO A 170 -29.32 6.68 -0.09
CA PRO A 170 -30.65 7.27 0.11
C PRO A 170 -31.67 6.16 0.44
N ALA A 171 -32.59 6.49 1.35
CA ALA A 171 -33.70 5.69 1.90
C ALA A 171 -33.94 4.28 1.31
N ARG A 172 -33.53 3.26 2.09
CA ARG A 172 -33.87 1.83 2.03
C ARG A 172 -33.74 1.18 0.65
N PHE A 173 -32.64 0.45 0.45
CA PHE A 173 -32.47 -0.49 -0.67
C PHE A 173 -33.46 -1.66 -0.58
N VAL A 174 -34.03 -2.07 -1.71
CA VAL A 174 -35.03 -3.14 -1.81
C VAL A 174 -34.63 -4.13 -2.91
N GLY A 175 -34.59 -5.41 -2.56
CA GLY A 175 -34.44 -6.50 -3.53
C GLY A 175 -33.04 -6.62 -4.14
N ARG A 176 -32.98 -6.97 -5.43
CA ARG A 176 -31.78 -7.20 -6.25
C ARG A 176 -30.92 -8.39 -5.83
N THR A 177 -31.50 -9.37 -5.14
CA THR A 177 -30.76 -10.53 -4.62
C THR A 177 -30.03 -11.28 -5.74
N ALA A 178 -30.67 -11.50 -6.89
CA ALA A 178 -30.05 -12.17 -8.03
C ALA A 178 -28.91 -11.34 -8.67
N ALA A 179 -28.99 -10.02 -8.67
CA ALA A 179 -27.92 -9.16 -9.19
C ALA A 179 -26.74 -9.09 -8.21
N LEU A 180 -27.01 -9.02 -6.91
CA LEU A 180 -25.99 -9.09 -5.86
C LEU A 180 -25.24 -10.44 -5.88
N ALA A 181 -25.95 -11.55 -6.03
CA ALA A 181 -25.34 -12.88 -6.12
C ALA A 181 -24.44 -13.03 -7.35
N ARG A 182 -24.86 -12.51 -8.52
CA ARG A 182 -24.03 -12.50 -9.73
C ARG A 182 -22.77 -11.63 -9.56
N LEU A 183 -22.89 -10.50 -8.86
CA LEU A 183 -21.76 -9.64 -8.57
C LEU A 183 -20.76 -10.31 -7.62
N ASP A 184 -21.25 -10.96 -6.57
CA ASP A 184 -20.44 -11.75 -5.64
C ASP A 184 -19.67 -12.87 -6.35
N GLU A 185 -20.37 -13.67 -7.16
CA GLU A 185 -19.75 -14.74 -7.95
C GLU A 185 -18.67 -14.20 -8.89
N ALA A 186 -18.94 -13.07 -9.56
CA ALA A 186 -17.97 -12.44 -10.47
C ALA A 186 -16.71 -11.95 -9.74
N LEU A 187 -16.86 -11.27 -8.60
CA LEU A 187 -15.74 -10.73 -7.82
C LEU A 187 -14.92 -11.81 -7.11
N SER A 188 -15.52 -12.97 -6.84
CA SER A 188 -14.79 -14.15 -6.34
C SER A 188 -13.83 -14.74 -7.38
N ARG A 189 -14.09 -14.54 -8.68
CA ARG A 189 -13.35 -15.15 -9.79
C ARG A 189 -12.45 -14.19 -10.55
N SER A 190 -12.68 -12.89 -10.44
CA SER A 190 -11.95 -11.87 -11.19
C SER A 190 -11.59 -10.69 -10.30
N PRO A 191 -10.37 -10.14 -10.44
CA PRO A 191 -9.96 -8.96 -9.71
C PRO A 191 -10.63 -7.67 -10.25
N LEU A 192 -11.24 -7.73 -11.43
CA LEU A 192 -11.96 -6.62 -12.06
C LEU A 192 -13.35 -7.10 -12.50
N VAL A 193 -14.40 -6.38 -12.10
CA VAL A 193 -15.79 -6.65 -12.50
C VAL A 193 -16.50 -5.35 -12.85
N THR A 194 -17.30 -5.36 -13.92
CA THR A 194 -18.09 -4.20 -14.33
C THR A 194 -19.58 -4.49 -14.22
N VAL A 195 -20.32 -3.60 -13.57
CA VAL A 195 -21.77 -3.57 -13.50
C VAL A 195 -22.31 -2.63 -14.59
N THR A 196 -23.12 -3.15 -15.51
CA THR A 196 -23.61 -2.38 -16.66
C THR A 196 -25.13 -2.28 -16.70
N GLY A 197 -25.65 -1.27 -17.40
CA GLY A 197 -27.09 -1.03 -17.52
C GLY A 197 -27.43 0.43 -17.78
N ILE A 198 -28.68 0.70 -18.13
CA ILE A 198 -29.15 2.03 -18.50
C ILE A 198 -29.07 3.05 -17.35
N ALA A 199 -29.23 4.35 -17.67
CA ALA A 199 -29.28 5.40 -16.66
C ALA A 199 -30.46 5.18 -15.69
N GLY A 200 -30.25 5.45 -14.39
CA GLY A 200 -31.31 5.30 -13.39
C GLY A 200 -31.74 3.86 -13.05
N ILE A 201 -31.12 2.84 -13.63
CA ILE A 201 -31.44 1.42 -13.34
C ILE A 201 -30.92 0.94 -11.98
N GLY A 202 -30.18 1.77 -11.23
CA GLY A 202 -29.70 1.47 -9.88
C GLY A 202 -28.34 0.78 -9.77
N LYS A 203 -27.44 0.92 -10.75
CA LYS A 203 -26.07 0.35 -10.71
C LYS A 203 -25.28 0.81 -9.49
N THR A 204 -25.20 2.14 -9.28
CA THR A 204 -24.57 2.77 -8.13
C THR A 204 -25.15 2.21 -6.82
N SER A 205 -26.48 2.17 -6.70
CA SER A 205 -27.16 1.65 -5.51
C SER A 205 -26.88 0.17 -5.25
N LEU A 206 -26.79 -0.66 -6.31
CA LEU A 206 -26.44 -2.07 -6.22
C LEU A 206 -25.01 -2.25 -5.68
N VAL A 207 -24.06 -1.50 -6.22
CA VAL A 207 -22.66 -1.54 -5.79
C VAL A 207 -22.50 -1.04 -4.37
N THR A 208 -23.14 0.08 -3.99
CA THR A 208 -23.15 0.57 -2.61
C THR A 208 -23.65 -0.49 -1.64
N GLU A 209 -24.76 -1.17 -1.97
CA GLU A 209 -25.30 -2.23 -1.12
C GLU A 209 -24.34 -3.42 -1.01
N TYR A 210 -23.76 -3.87 -2.12
CA TYR A 210 -22.78 -4.95 -2.12
C TYR A 210 -21.60 -4.65 -1.18
N VAL A 211 -21.02 -3.46 -1.32
CA VAL A 211 -19.90 -3.02 -0.49
C VAL A 211 -20.28 -2.96 0.99
N ARG A 212 -21.49 -2.48 1.30
CA ARG A 212 -22.00 -2.43 2.67
C ARG A 212 -22.18 -3.81 3.29
N GLN A 213 -22.64 -4.80 2.51
CA GLN A 213 -22.79 -6.19 2.96
C GLN A 213 -21.42 -6.85 3.24
N HIS A 214 -20.40 -6.52 2.45
CA HIS A 214 -19.05 -7.12 2.54
C HIS A 214 -18.02 -6.27 3.32
N ARG A 215 -18.45 -5.18 3.96
CA ARG A 215 -17.55 -4.24 4.64
C ARG A 215 -16.67 -4.87 5.72
N ALA A 216 -17.10 -5.97 6.33
CA ALA A 216 -16.33 -6.69 7.34
C ALA A 216 -15.15 -7.50 6.75
N ASP A 217 -15.23 -7.80 5.45
CA ASP A 217 -14.24 -8.57 4.71
C ASP A 217 -13.22 -7.69 3.98
N LEU A 218 -13.37 -6.37 4.04
CA LEU A 218 -12.52 -5.42 3.34
C LEU A 218 -11.70 -4.61 4.34
N ASP A 219 -10.44 -4.37 4.00
CA ASP A 219 -9.51 -3.55 4.79
C ASP A 219 -9.52 -2.09 4.35
N ALA A 220 -9.90 -1.85 3.09
CA ALA A 220 -10.06 -0.52 2.52
C ALA A 220 -11.11 -0.54 1.41
N VAL A 221 -11.96 0.49 1.38
CA VAL A 221 -12.85 0.75 0.25
C VAL A 221 -12.73 2.21 -0.19
N TRP A 222 -12.47 2.43 -1.47
CA TRP A 222 -12.33 3.77 -2.04
C TRP A 222 -13.23 3.96 -3.27
N TRP A 223 -14.19 4.87 -3.17
CA TRP A 223 -15.13 5.25 -4.20
C TRP A 223 -14.59 6.43 -5.00
N VAL A 224 -14.56 6.27 -6.32
CA VAL A 224 -14.04 7.24 -7.29
C VAL A 224 -15.10 7.51 -8.35
N PRO A 225 -15.63 8.74 -8.46
CA PRO A 225 -16.40 9.17 -9.61
C PRO A 225 -15.54 9.08 -10.88
N ALA A 226 -16.01 8.32 -11.87
CA ALA A 226 -15.27 7.96 -13.07
C ALA A 226 -15.92 8.45 -14.38
N GLU A 227 -16.95 9.31 -14.29
CA GLU A 227 -17.56 9.99 -15.44
C GLU A 227 -16.53 10.78 -16.27
N ARG A 228 -15.49 11.29 -15.59
CA ARG A 228 -14.37 12.03 -16.19
C ARG A 228 -13.06 11.26 -16.00
N PRO A 229 -12.61 10.48 -17.00
CA PRO A 229 -11.44 9.62 -16.87
C PRO A 229 -10.17 10.36 -16.45
N GLU A 230 -10.00 11.61 -16.90
CA GLU A 230 -8.85 12.45 -16.56
C GLU A 230 -8.74 12.78 -15.07
N LEU A 231 -9.85 12.68 -14.30
CA LEU A 231 -9.87 12.96 -12.87
C LEU A 231 -9.62 11.71 -12.01
N ILE A 232 -9.64 10.50 -12.58
CA ILE A 232 -9.46 9.24 -11.83
C ILE A 232 -8.14 9.25 -11.06
N GLY A 233 -7.05 9.68 -11.70
CA GLY A 233 -5.73 9.77 -11.06
C GLY A 233 -5.70 10.73 -9.87
N GLU A 234 -6.41 11.86 -9.97
CA GLU A 234 -6.54 12.81 -8.87
C GLU A 234 -7.31 12.21 -7.69
N ARG A 235 -8.45 11.56 -7.95
CA ARG A 235 -9.27 10.92 -6.91
C ARG A 235 -8.59 9.73 -6.25
N VAL A 236 -7.76 8.98 -6.98
CA VAL A 236 -6.93 7.93 -6.37
C VAL A 236 -5.82 8.54 -5.51
N ARG A 237 -5.24 9.68 -5.91
CA ARG A 237 -4.19 10.35 -5.13
C ARG A 237 -4.69 10.82 -3.76
N GLU A 238 -5.95 11.22 -3.65
CA GLU A 238 -6.57 11.59 -2.37
C GLU A 238 -6.50 10.49 -1.31
N LEU A 239 -6.36 9.22 -1.72
CA LEU A 239 -6.17 8.08 -0.83
C LEU A 239 -4.76 8.01 -0.22
N ALA A 240 -3.76 8.67 -0.83
CA ALA A 240 -2.35 8.53 -0.46
C ALA A 240 -2.08 8.75 1.05
N PRO A 241 -2.59 9.80 1.71
CA PRO A 241 -2.35 10.01 3.14
C PRO A 241 -2.92 8.89 4.02
N ALA A 242 -4.08 8.33 3.65
CA ALA A 242 -4.75 7.29 4.41
C ALA A 242 -4.02 5.93 4.34
N VAL A 243 -3.19 5.73 3.31
CA VAL A 243 -2.31 4.56 3.16
C VAL A 243 -0.85 4.84 3.55
N GLY A 244 -0.59 5.98 4.21
CA GLY A 244 0.74 6.33 4.71
C GLY A 244 1.73 6.86 3.65
N LEU A 245 1.22 7.33 2.51
CA LEU A 245 2.01 7.98 1.46
C LEU A 245 1.84 9.51 1.49
N PRO A 246 2.79 10.29 0.95
CA PRO A 246 2.63 11.72 0.78
C PRO A 246 1.43 12.05 -0.11
N GLY A 247 0.69 13.13 0.17
CA GLY A 247 -0.47 13.54 -0.63
C GLY A 247 -0.16 13.90 -2.09
N HIS A 248 1.11 14.08 -2.44
CA HIS A 248 1.60 14.28 -3.80
C HIS A 248 2.16 12.99 -4.44
N ALA A 249 1.88 11.83 -3.86
CA ALA A 249 2.32 10.55 -4.43
C ALA A 249 1.69 10.32 -5.82
N GLU A 250 2.42 9.61 -6.68
CA GLU A 250 1.88 9.18 -7.96
C GLU A 250 0.76 8.15 -7.74
N PRO A 251 -0.35 8.20 -8.50
CA PRO A 251 -1.49 7.28 -8.32
C PRO A 251 -1.08 5.80 -8.42
N ALA A 252 -0.15 5.47 -9.31
CA ALA A 252 0.41 4.12 -9.45
C ALA A 252 1.10 3.65 -8.16
N ALA A 253 1.78 4.55 -7.43
CA ALA A 253 2.41 4.22 -6.16
C ALA A 253 1.39 3.97 -5.05
N VAL A 254 0.23 4.65 -5.08
CA VAL A 254 -0.89 4.42 -4.16
C VAL A 254 -1.46 3.02 -4.36
N ILE A 255 -1.75 2.63 -5.61
CA ILE A 255 -2.23 1.28 -5.95
C ILE A 255 -1.20 0.21 -5.59
N ALA A 256 0.08 0.44 -5.90
CA ALA A 256 1.15 -0.49 -5.55
C ALA A 256 1.33 -0.64 -4.03
N ASN A 257 1.12 0.42 -3.24
CA ASN A 257 1.18 0.35 -1.78
C ASN A 257 0.01 -0.47 -1.21
N LEU A 258 -1.21 -0.24 -1.71
CA LEU A 258 -2.37 -1.07 -1.38
C LEU A 258 -2.14 -2.54 -1.69
N GLY A 259 -1.47 -2.87 -2.80
CA GLY A 259 -1.14 -4.24 -3.19
C GLY A 259 -0.03 -4.91 -2.36
N ARG A 260 0.82 -4.13 -1.67
CA ARG A 260 1.88 -4.66 -0.79
C ARG A 260 1.42 -4.91 0.64
N ALA A 261 0.44 -4.14 1.09
CA ALA A 261 -0.31 -4.56 2.26
C ALA A 261 -1.04 -5.85 1.85
N ASP A 262 -0.93 -6.94 2.61
CA ASP A 262 -1.72 -8.17 2.40
C ASP A 262 -3.25 -7.94 2.58
N GLY A 263 -3.73 -6.71 2.41
CA GLY A 263 -5.06 -6.23 2.68
C GLY A 263 -6.00 -6.47 1.51
N ARG A 264 -7.22 -6.87 1.84
CA ARG A 264 -8.35 -7.01 0.92
C ARG A 264 -8.93 -5.62 0.65
N TRP A 265 -8.52 -4.98 -0.42
CA TRP A 265 -9.01 -3.65 -0.78
C TRP A 265 -9.93 -3.68 -2.00
N LEU A 266 -10.86 -2.73 -2.06
CA LEU A 266 -11.78 -2.55 -3.16
C LEU A 266 -11.79 -1.08 -3.61
N ILE A 267 -11.50 -0.83 -4.89
CA ILE A 267 -11.74 0.47 -5.51
C ILE A 267 -13.03 0.38 -6.33
N VAL A 268 -13.93 1.32 -6.12
CA VAL A 268 -15.15 1.46 -6.92
C VAL A 268 -14.99 2.62 -7.89
N LEU A 269 -15.14 2.37 -9.19
CA LEU A 269 -15.23 3.41 -10.22
C LEU A 269 -16.68 3.59 -10.64
N ASP A 270 -17.29 4.72 -10.31
CA ASP A 270 -18.71 4.95 -10.57
C ASP A 270 -18.95 5.83 -11.80
N ASP A 271 -19.80 5.35 -12.70
CA ASP A 271 -20.10 5.92 -14.03
C ASP A 271 -18.89 6.01 -14.97
N ALA A 272 -18.09 4.95 -15.03
CA ALA A 272 -16.96 4.85 -15.97
C ALA A 272 -17.45 4.89 -17.42
N ALA A 273 -16.86 5.75 -18.25
CA ALA A 273 -17.30 6.00 -19.62
C ALA A 273 -16.96 4.84 -20.58
N ASP A 274 -15.69 4.44 -20.64
CA ASP A 274 -15.20 3.43 -21.57
C ASP A 274 -13.98 2.67 -21.02
N ALA A 275 -13.84 1.41 -21.41
CA ALA A 275 -12.77 0.53 -20.99
C ALA A 275 -11.38 1.00 -21.47
N ASP A 276 -11.29 1.58 -22.66
CA ASP A 276 -10.03 2.06 -23.25
C ASP A 276 -9.49 3.31 -22.53
N THR A 277 -10.32 3.97 -21.72
CA THR A 277 -9.93 5.17 -20.96
C THR A 277 -9.38 4.86 -19.58
N LEU A 278 -9.43 3.59 -19.15
CA LEU A 278 -8.89 3.20 -17.86
C LEU A 278 -7.36 3.28 -17.86
N PRO A 279 -6.75 3.92 -16.85
CA PRO A 279 -5.30 3.92 -16.73
C PRO A 279 -4.75 2.53 -16.44
N ASP A 280 -3.67 2.14 -17.14
CA ASP A 280 -3.03 0.82 -16.96
C ASP A 280 -2.54 0.56 -15.52
N TRP A 281 -2.15 1.62 -14.81
CA TRP A 281 -1.68 1.50 -13.43
C TRP A 281 -2.77 1.11 -12.42
N LEU A 282 -4.05 1.15 -12.82
CA LEU A 282 -5.18 0.82 -11.95
C LEU A 282 -5.48 -0.70 -11.91
N ARG A 283 -4.74 -1.52 -12.68
CA ARG A 283 -4.90 -2.98 -12.72
C ARG A 283 -4.54 -3.59 -11.35
N PRO A 284 -5.53 -4.12 -10.59
CA PRO A 284 -5.24 -4.74 -9.29
C PRO A 284 -4.45 -6.04 -9.45
N THR A 285 -3.50 -6.29 -8.54
CA THR A 285 -3.00 -7.64 -8.23
C THR A 285 -3.81 -8.22 -7.08
N GLU A 286 -3.96 -9.55 -7.04
CA GLU A 286 -4.56 -10.25 -5.89
C GLU A 286 -3.82 -9.88 -4.58
N PRO A 287 -4.53 -9.63 -3.44
CA PRO A 287 -5.97 -9.79 -3.21
C PRO A 287 -6.85 -8.54 -3.50
N GLY A 288 -6.34 -7.54 -4.22
CA GLY A 288 -7.06 -6.31 -4.56
C GLY A 288 -8.18 -6.51 -5.58
N ARG A 289 -9.22 -5.66 -5.52
CA ARG A 289 -10.38 -5.69 -6.43
C ARG A 289 -10.73 -4.30 -7.00
N LEU A 290 -11.18 -4.28 -8.25
CA LEU A 290 -11.76 -3.12 -8.92
C LEU A 290 -13.20 -3.44 -9.34
N LEU A 291 -14.15 -2.62 -8.89
CA LEU A 291 -15.55 -2.73 -9.22
C LEU A 291 -16.00 -1.47 -9.96
N LEU A 292 -16.54 -1.64 -11.15
CA LEU A 292 -16.95 -0.51 -11.99
C LEU A 292 -18.46 -0.47 -12.16
N THR A 293 -19.03 0.71 -12.28
CA THR A 293 -20.35 0.90 -12.87
C THR A 293 -20.20 1.62 -14.21
N SER A 294 -20.96 1.22 -15.23
CA SER A 294 -20.93 1.87 -16.54
C SER A 294 -22.27 1.79 -17.26
N ARG A 295 -22.53 2.74 -18.16
CA ARG A 295 -23.63 2.67 -19.13
C ARG A 295 -23.23 1.93 -20.41
N ASN A 296 -21.93 1.86 -20.70
CA ASN A 296 -21.38 1.15 -21.84
C ASN A 296 -21.26 -0.35 -21.50
N PRO A 297 -21.75 -1.29 -22.34
CA PRO A 297 -21.56 -2.72 -22.11
C PRO A 297 -20.18 -3.26 -22.52
N GLY A 298 -19.35 -2.51 -23.26
CA GLY A 298 -18.09 -2.95 -23.88
C GLY A 298 -16.90 -3.14 -22.94
N TRP A 299 -17.07 -3.89 -21.85
CA TRP A 299 -16.05 -4.11 -20.80
C TRP A 299 -15.57 -5.56 -20.68
N ASP A 300 -16.12 -6.44 -21.49
CA ASP A 300 -15.91 -7.90 -21.50
C ASP A 300 -14.45 -8.32 -21.67
N HIS A 301 -13.64 -7.53 -22.38
CA HIS A 301 -12.21 -7.78 -22.56
C HIS A 301 -11.36 -7.50 -21.31
N LEU A 302 -11.88 -6.73 -20.33
CA LEU A 302 -11.18 -6.43 -19.08
C LEU A 302 -11.57 -7.37 -17.93
N GLY A 303 -12.76 -7.95 -17.98
CA GLY A 303 -13.26 -8.84 -16.94
C GLY A 303 -14.75 -9.15 -17.09
N PRO A 304 -15.34 -9.92 -16.16
CA PRO A 304 -16.75 -10.25 -16.16
C PRO A 304 -17.64 -9.00 -16.11
N VAL A 305 -18.71 -9.03 -16.90
CA VAL A 305 -19.74 -7.98 -16.95
C VAL A 305 -21.03 -8.50 -16.32
N VAL A 306 -21.56 -7.75 -15.35
CA VAL A 306 -22.81 -8.06 -14.65
C VAL A 306 -23.89 -7.08 -15.14
N PRO A 307 -24.76 -7.50 -16.08
CA PRO A 307 -25.84 -6.64 -16.57
C PRO A 307 -26.95 -6.50 -15.53
N VAL A 308 -27.41 -5.27 -15.33
CA VAL A 308 -28.49 -4.87 -14.44
C VAL A 308 -29.66 -4.37 -15.28
N GLY A 309 -30.77 -5.09 -15.20
CA GLY A 309 -32.03 -4.72 -15.83
C GLY A 309 -33.01 -4.08 -14.84
N PRO A 310 -34.29 -3.93 -15.25
CA PRO A 310 -35.39 -3.52 -14.39
C PRO A 310 -35.50 -4.38 -13.12
N MET A 311 -36.23 -3.87 -12.12
CA MET A 311 -36.52 -4.64 -10.90
C MET A 311 -37.47 -5.79 -11.20
N ASP A 312 -37.43 -6.84 -10.39
CA ASP A 312 -38.51 -7.82 -10.44
C ASP A 312 -39.80 -7.16 -9.94
N ARG A 313 -40.95 -7.49 -10.54
CA ARG A 313 -42.24 -6.86 -10.19
C ARG A 313 -42.53 -6.84 -8.69
N ALA A 314 -42.27 -7.96 -8.01
CA ALA A 314 -42.48 -8.07 -6.57
C ALA A 314 -41.60 -7.10 -5.77
N GLU A 315 -40.37 -6.83 -6.24
CA GLU A 315 -39.46 -5.86 -5.63
C GLU A 315 -39.93 -4.42 -5.89
N SER A 316 -40.41 -4.12 -7.10
CA SER A 316 -41.01 -2.82 -7.45
C SER A 316 -42.21 -2.49 -6.56
N VAL A 317 -43.12 -3.45 -6.38
CA VAL A 317 -44.28 -3.31 -5.49
C VAL A 317 -43.84 -3.11 -4.05
N THR A 318 -42.80 -3.83 -3.60
CA THR A 318 -42.26 -3.69 -2.25
C THR A 318 -41.63 -2.31 -2.03
N LEU A 319 -40.90 -1.79 -3.02
CA LEU A 319 -40.33 -0.44 -3.00
C LEU A 319 -41.41 0.61 -2.88
N LEU A 320 -42.43 0.56 -3.76
CA LEU A 320 -43.55 1.50 -3.74
C LEU A 320 -44.34 1.42 -2.43
N ALA A 321 -44.68 0.22 -1.96
CA ALA A 321 -45.41 0.04 -0.69
C ALA A 321 -44.62 0.54 0.52
N GLY A 322 -43.29 0.46 0.49
CA GLY A 322 -42.43 1.01 1.54
C GLY A 322 -42.42 2.54 1.57
N ARG A 323 -42.52 3.19 0.41
CA ARG A 323 -42.57 4.66 0.28
C ARG A 323 -43.98 5.23 0.40
N LEU A 324 -44.99 4.44 0.04
CA LEU A 324 -46.41 4.80 0.01
C LEU A 324 -47.25 3.79 0.81
N PRO A 325 -47.17 3.78 2.16
CA PRO A 325 -47.84 2.76 2.98
C PRO A 325 -49.37 2.75 2.88
N ALA A 326 -49.97 3.88 2.50
CA ALA A 326 -51.41 4.05 2.36
C ALA A 326 -51.96 3.58 1.00
N VAL A 327 -51.10 3.26 0.04
CA VAL A 327 -51.50 2.85 -1.31
C VAL A 327 -51.70 1.33 -1.34
N GLU A 328 -52.82 0.89 -1.92
CA GLU A 328 -53.08 -0.54 -2.09
C GLU A 328 -52.01 -1.20 -2.99
N ARG A 329 -51.59 -2.41 -2.63
CA ARG A 329 -50.57 -3.15 -3.38
C ARG A 329 -50.94 -3.39 -4.85
N THR A 330 -52.24 -3.56 -5.14
CA THR A 330 -52.77 -3.72 -6.50
C THR A 330 -52.58 -2.46 -7.34
N VAL A 331 -52.75 -1.28 -6.75
CA VAL A 331 -52.49 0.01 -7.41
C VAL A 331 -50.99 0.20 -7.62
N ALA A 332 -50.18 -0.11 -6.60
CA ALA A 332 -48.71 -0.07 -6.72
C ALA A 332 -48.18 -1.02 -7.82
N ASP A 333 -48.73 -2.22 -7.94
CA ASP A 333 -48.39 -3.19 -9.00
C ASP A 333 -48.66 -2.64 -10.40
N ARG A 334 -49.84 -2.03 -10.60
CA ARG A 334 -50.19 -1.40 -11.89
C ARG A 334 -49.34 -0.19 -12.21
N ILE A 335 -48.96 0.62 -11.20
CA ILE A 335 -48.02 1.73 -11.39
C ILE A 335 -46.65 1.18 -11.80
N ALA A 336 -46.16 0.15 -11.10
CA ALA A 336 -44.88 -0.48 -11.41
C ALA A 336 -44.84 -1.06 -12.82
N GLU A 337 -45.91 -1.73 -13.25
CA GLU A 337 -46.06 -2.23 -14.61
C GLU A 337 -45.92 -1.13 -15.67
N ARG A 338 -46.61 -0.01 -15.46
CA ARG A 338 -46.60 1.11 -16.41
C ARG A 338 -45.27 1.83 -16.48
N LEU A 339 -44.52 1.83 -15.39
CA LEU A 339 -43.18 2.39 -15.31
C LEU A 339 -42.10 1.39 -15.73
N GLY A 340 -42.49 0.22 -16.23
CA GLY A 340 -41.56 -0.82 -16.72
C GLY A 340 -40.61 -1.33 -15.62
N ASP A 341 -41.06 -1.30 -14.36
CA ASP A 341 -40.26 -1.73 -13.21
C ASP A 341 -38.89 -0.99 -13.09
N HIS A 342 -38.83 0.24 -13.60
CA HIS A 342 -37.62 1.05 -13.60
C HIS A 342 -37.42 1.80 -12.27
N PRO A 343 -36.34 1.55 -11.50
CA PRO A 343 -36.17 2.08 -10.13
C PRO A 343 -36.31 3.59 -10.02
N LEU A 344 -35.63 4.35 -10.89
CA LEU A 344 -35.70 5.81 -10.84
C LEU A 344 -37.12 6.33 -11.11
N ALA A 345 -37.84 5.69 -12.03
CA ALA A 345 -39.21 6.09 -12.37
C ALA A 345 -40.16 5.77 -11.20
N LEU A 346 -39.97 4.62 -10.55
CA LEU A 346 -40.70 4.23 -9.34
C LEU A 346 -40.44 5.21 -8.19
N ASP A 347 -39.18 5.60 -7.97
CA ASP A 347 -38.79 6.55 -6.93
C ASP A 347 -39.41 7.94 -7.18
N GLN A 348 -39.34 8.43 -8.42
CA GLN A 348 -39.96 9.69 -8.84
C GLN A 348 -41.49 9.66 -8.71
N ALA A 349 -42.13 8.55 -9.09
CA ALA A 349 -43.57 8.37 -8.93
C ALA A 349 -43.97 8.38 -7.45
N ALA A 350 -43.25 7.64 -6.61
CA ALA A 350 -43.47 7.63 -5.17
C ALA A 350 -43.30 9.02 -4.56
N HIS A 351 -42.24 9.73 -4.93
CA HIS A 351 -42.02 11.10 -4.50
C HIS A 351 -43.19 12.00 -4.89
N ARG A 352 -43.60 12.00 -6.17
CA ARG A 352 -44.69 12.84 -6.68
C ARG A 352 -46.04 12.53 -6.03
N ILE A 353 -46.37 11.26 -5.78
CA ILE A 353 -47.60 10.87 -5.09
C ILE A 353 -47.55 11.37 -3.63
N SER A 354 -46.42 11.21 -2.95
CA SER A 354 -46.26 11.61 -1.56
C SER A 354 -46.30 13.13 -1.34
N THR A 355 -45.71 13.92 -2.26
CA THR A 355 -45.61 15.38 -2.13
C THR A 355 -46.75 16.13 -2.83
N GLY A 356 -47.27 15.58 -3.94
CA GLY A 356 -48.14 16.28 -4.87
C GLY A 356 -49.64 16.26 -4.53
N ARG A 357 -50.06 15.74 -3.37
CA ARG A 357 -51.48 15.57 -2.97
C ARG A 357 -52.36 14.85 -4.02
N THR A 358 -51.75 14.18 -4.99
CA THR A 358 -52.46 13.45 -6.05
C THR A 358 -52.65 12.02 -5.57
N PRO A 359 -53.91 11.53 -5.43
CA PRO A 359 -54.15 10.13 -5.10
C PRO A 359 -53.46 9.20 -6.09
N ALA A 360 -52.95 8.06 -5.60
CA ALA A 360 -52.20 7.11 -6.43
C ALA A 360 -53.02 6.60 -7.62
N GLU A 361 -54.33 6.44 -7.44
CA GLU A 361 -55.29 6.04 -8.47
C GLU A 361 -55.40 7.11 -9.56
N THR A 362 -55.40 8.39 -9.18
CA THR A 362 -55.40 9.51 -10.13
C THR A 362 -54.09 9.56 -10.91
N TYR A 363 -52.95 9.36 -10.23
CA TYR A 363 -51.65 9.29 -10.89
C TYR A 363 -51.58 8.12 -11.89
N LEU A 364 -52.06 6.93 -11.48
CA LEU A 364 -52.15 5.77 -12.35
C LEU A 364 -53.05 6.03 -13.57
N GLN A 365 -54.17 6.72 -13.39
CA GLN A 365 -55.05 7.07 -14.51
C GLN A 365 -54.35 8.00 -15.51
N VAL A 366 -53.58 9.00 -15.03
CA VAL A 366 -52.78 9.86 -15.90
C VAL A 366 -51.70 9.08 -16.64
N LEU A 367 -51.02 8.13 -15.98
CA LEU A 367 -50.06 7.23 -16.64
C LEU A 367 -50.70 6.38 -17.76
N ILE A 368 -51.96 5.97 -17.59
CA ILE A 368 -52.70 5.19 -18.58
C ILE A 368 -53.13 6.07 -19.76
N ASP A 369 -53.70 7.24 -19.47
CA ASP A 369 -54.37 8.06 -20.48
C ASP A 369 -53.42 8.99 -21.25
N ARG A 370 -52.30 9.39 -20.63
CA ARG A 370 -51.35 10.37 -21.18
C ARG A 370 -49.91 10.11 -20.75
N PRO A 371 -49.29 8.99 -21.19
CA PRO A 371 -47.94 8.62 -20.80
C PRO A 371 -46.90 9.71 -21.15
N GLU A 372 -47.07 10.42 -22.27
CA GLU A 372 -46.17 11.49 -22.72
C GLU A 372 -46.14 12.74 -21.81
N VAL A 373 -47.23 13.05 -21.09
CA VAL A 373 -47.32 14.27 -20.25
C VAL A 373 -46.46 14.14 -18.99
N LEU A 374 -46.24 12.91 -18.51
CA LEU A 374 -45.44 12.64 -17.32
C LEU A 374 -43.95 12.47 -17.64
N LEU A 375 -43.60 12.02 -18.85
CA LEU A 375 -42.21 11.89 -19.31
C LEU A 375 -41.56 13.25 -19.63
N ALA A 376 -42.34 14.22 -20.10
CA ALA A 376 -41.83 15.56 -20.44
C ALA A 376 -41.59 16.50 -19.23
N GLN A 377 -42.00 16.10 -18.02
CA GLN A 377 -41.83 16.88 -16.79
C GLN A 377 -40.71 16.34 -15.87
N GLY A 378 -39.89 15.40 -16.38
CA GLY A 378 -38.84 14.71 -15.63
C GLY A 378 -37.41 15.07 -16.02
N GLU A 379 -37.19 16.15 -16.79
CA GLU A 379 -35.86 16.72 -17.07
C GLU A 379 -35.40 17.69 -15.98
#